data_AF-A0A835V8C2-F1
#
_entry.id   AF-A0A835V8C2-F1
#
_cell.length_a   1.000
_cell.length_b   1.000
_cell.length_c   1.000
_cell.angle_alpha   90.00
_cell.angle_beta   90.00
_cell.angle_gamma   90.00
#
_symmetry.space_group_name_H-M   'P 1'
#
loop_
_entity.id
_entity.type
_entity.pdbx_description
1 polymer ?
#
loop_
_entity_poly.entity_id
_entity_poly.type
_entity_poly.pdbx_seq_one_letter_code
_entity_poly.pdbx_strand_id
1 'polypeptide(L)'
;MDVQMPEMDGFEATRQIRILENEAKEQARIKDASPPNVCYLNPNPEWHLPVLAMTADVIQATYEECMNCGMDGYVSKPFDEKQLYQAVSKFFASKPITDS
;
A
#
# COMPACT_ATOMS: atom_id res chain seq x y z
N MET A 1 -6.86 1.84 -2.88
CA MET A 1 -6.70 2.21 -4.29
C MET A 1 -7.88 1.64 -5.07
N ASP A 2 -8.67 2.47 -5.75
CA ASP A 2 -9.65 1.94 -6.69
C ASP A 2 -8.90 1.40 -7.92
N VAL A 3 -9.19 0.17 -8.33
CA VAL A 3 -8.57 -0.41 -9.53
C VAL A 3 -9.09 0.28 -10.79
N GLN A 4 -10.40 0.58 -10.83
CA GLN A 4 -11.06 1.14 -12.00
C GLN A 4 -11.17 2.66 -11.82
N MET A 5 -10.26 3.40 -12.44
CA MET A 5 -10.23 4.87 -12.42
C MET A 5 -10.16 5.43 -13.85
N PRO A 6 -10.76 6.61 -14.11
CA PRO A 6 -10.60 7.27 -15.40
C PRO A 6 -9.17 7.81 -15.56
N GLU A 7 -8.71 7.89 -16.82
CA GLU A 7 -7.37 8.33 -17.26
C GLU A 7 -6.22 7.38 -16.93
N MET A 8 -6.02 7.02 -15.66
CA MET A 8 -4.98 6.10 -15.21
C MET A 8 -5.58 5.11 -14.20
N ASP A 9 -5.43 3.82 -14.46
CA ASP A 9 -5.97 2.78 -13.60
C ASP A 9 -5.16 2.61 -12.29
N GLY A 10 -5.74 1.89 -11.34
CA GLY A 10 -5.12 1.64 -10.04
C GLY A 10 -3.86 0.76 -10.11
N PHE A 11 -3.71 -0.07 -11.14
CA PHE A 11 -2.52 -0.90 -11.31
C PHE A 11 -1.32 -0.03 -11.70
N GLU A 12 -1.50 0.86 -12.67
CA GLU A 12 -0.47 1.80 -13.11
C GLU A 12 -0.14 2.81 -12.02
N ALA A 13 -1.16 3.35 -11.35
CA ALA A 13 -0.94 4.22 -10.20
C ALA A 13 -0.10 3.54 -9.11
N THR A 14 -0.35 2.26 -8.83
CA THR A 14 0.43 1.49 -7.84
C THR A 14 1.86 1.28 -8.32
N ARG A 15 2.08 0.95 -9.60
CA ARG A 15 3.44 0.85 -10.16
C ARG A 15 4.23 2.14 -9.97
N GLN A 16 3.61 3.29 -10.24
CA GLN A 16 4.26 4.59 -10.03
C GLN A 16 4.55 4.88 -8.55
N ILE A 17 3.63 4.54 -7.64
CA ILE A 17 3.89 4.64 -6.18
C ILE A 17 5.13 3.83 -5.80
N ARG A 18 5.27 2.59 -6.29
CA ARG A 18 6.44 1.75 -5.97
C ARG A 18 7.74 2.26 -6.55
N ILE A 19 7.71 2.87 -7.75
CA ILE A 19 8.88 3.55 -8.32
C ILE A 19 9.32 4.69 -7.39
N LEU A 20 8.39 5.59 -7.03
CA LEU A 20 8.67 6.72 -6.16
C LEU A 20 9.16 6.29 -4.76
N GLU A 21 8.56 5.22 -4.22
CA GLU A 21 8.96 4.65 -2.94
C GLU A 21 10.41 4.14 -2.98
N ASN A 22 10.78 3.40 -4.04
CA ASN A 22 12.13 2.89 -4.21
C ASN A 22 13.16 4.01 -4.44
N GLU A 23 12.81 5.02 -5.24
CA GLU A 23 13.67 6.19 -5.45
C GLU A 23 13.89 6.97 -4.14
N ALA A 24 12.83 7.15 -3.34
CA ALA A 24 12.94 7.80 -2.03
C ALA A 24 13.81 6.98 -1.05
N LYS A 25 13.67 5.65 -1.04
CA LYS A 25 14.52 4.75 -0.25
C LYS A 25 15.99 4.85 -0.65
N GLU A 26 16.29 4.86 -1.95
CA GLU A 26 17.66 4.96 -2.44
C GLU A 26 18.28 6.32 -2.07
N GLN A 27 17.52 7.41 -2.22
CA GLN A 27 17.98 8.73 -1.81
C GLN A 27 18.26 8.82 -0.30
N ALA A 28 17.44 8.18 0.54
CA ALA A 28 17.63 8.11 1.98
C ALA A 28 18.83 7.23 2.39
N ARG A 29 19.25 6.28 1.56
CA ARG A 29 20.47 5.47 1.79
C ARG A 29 21.76 6.21 1.44
N ILE A 30 21.73 7.06 0.40
CA ILE A 30 22.91 7.80 -0.09
C ILE A 30 23.20 9.03 0.76
N LYS A 31 22.16 9.64 1.34
CA LYS A 31 22.30 10.82 2.20
C LYS A 31 21.90 10.40 3.61
N ASP A 32 22.83 10.44 4.57
CA ASP A 32 22.55 10.41 6.03
C ASP A 32 21.60 11.55 6.49
N ALA A 33 20.99 12.29 5.56
CA ALA A 33 20.05 13.36 5.79
C ALA A 33 18.62 12.83 5.61
N SER A 34 17.85 12.85 6.70
CA SER A 34 16.39 12.76 6.65
C SER A 34 15.85 13.62 5.51
N PRO A 35 15.08 13.06 4.55
CA PRO A 35 14.53 13.85 3.46
C PRO A 35 13.56 14.89 4.06
N PRO A 36 13.66 16.18 3.68
CA PRO A 36 12.90 17.25 4.33
C PRO A 36 11.37 17.14 4.13
N ASN A 37 10.89 16.24 3.26
CA ASN A 37 9.48 16.10 2.90
C ASN A 37 8.96 14.65 2.90
N VAL A 38 9.74 13.66 3.36
CA VAL A 38 9.34 12.23 3.36
C VAL A 38 9.51 11.64 4.75
N CYS A 39 8.74 12.09 5.74
CA CYS A 39 8.53 11.33 6.99
C CYS A 39 7.48 11.98 7.90
N TYR A 40 6.19 11.86 7.57
CA TYR A 40 5.14 11.98 8.59
C TYR A 40 4.74 10.64 9.22
N LEU A 41 5.22 9.50 8.69
CA LEU A 41 4.74 8.18 9.14
C LEU A 41 5.82 7.20 9.61
N ASN A 42 7.08 7.28 9.16
CA ASN A 42 8.18 6.53 9.77
C ASN A 42 9.55 6.94 9.18
N PRO A 43 10.58 7.18 9.99
CA PRO A 43 11.95 7.49 9.51
C PRO A 43 12.76 6.23 9.14
N ASN A 44 12.15 5.05 9.11
CA ASN A 44 12.86 3.80 8.82
C ASN A 44 13.12 3.68 7.29
N PRO A 45 14.37 3.51 6.82
CA PRO A 45 14.68 3.29 5.41
C PRO A 45 14.08 2.01 4.81
N GLU A 46 13.51 1.12 5.63
CA GLU A 46 12.74 -0.06 5.20
C GLU A 46 11.22 0.15 5.20
N TRP A 47 10.73 1.40 5.31
CA TRP A 47 9.29 1.69 5.30
C TRP A 47 8.61 1.20 4.02
N HIS A 48 7.37 0.72 4.10
CA HIS A 48 6.58 0.29 2.94
C HIS A 48 5.19 0.89 3.04
N LEU A 49 4.70 1.55 1.98
CA LEU A 49 3.36 2.14 1.99
C LEU A 49 2.31 1.08 1.68
N PRO A 50 1.39 0.71 2.61
CA PRO A 50 0.40 -0.30 2.31
C PRO A 50 -0.61 0.19 1.26
N VAL A 51 -0.81 -0.57 0.18
CA VAL A 51 -1.78 -0.29 -0.88
C VAL A 51 -2.81 -1.41 -0.92
N LEU A 52 -4.03 -1.11 -0.43
CA LEU A 52 -5.17 -2.01 -0.49
C LEU A 52 -5.99 -1.74 -1.76
N ALA A 53 -6.11 -2.72 -2.65
CA ALA A 53 -6.93 -2.64 -3.85
C ALA A 53 -8.43 -2.65 -3.52
N MET A 54 -9.24 -1.89 -4.26
CA MET A 54 -10.70 -1.94 -4.24
C MET A 54 -11.17 -2.30 -5.66
N THR A 55 -11.71 -3.49 -5.85
CA THR A 55 -12.10 -4.01 -7.18
C THR A 55 -13.57 -4.37 -7.23
N ALA A 56 -14.27 -4.15 -8.35
CA ALA A 56 -15.68 -4.56 -8.50
C ALA A 56 -15.84 -6.07 -8.77
N ASP A 57 -14.85 -6.69 -9.40
CA ASP A 57 -14.81 -8.11 -9.71
C ASP A 57 -13.53 -8.75 -9.15
N VAL A 58 -13.66 -9.89 -8.50
CA VAL A 58 -12.53 -10.69 -8.01
C VAL A 58 -12.49 -11.98 -8.81
N ILE A 59 -12.06 -11.88 -10.07
CA ILE A 59 -11.59 -13.05 -10.80
C ILE A 59 -10.10 -13.26 -10.49
N GLN A 60 -9.64 -14.51 -10.56
CA GLN A 60 -8.26 -14.90 -10.26
C GLN A 60 -7.23 -14.01 -10.98
N ALA A 61 -7.47 -13.66 -12.25
CA ALA A 61 -6.62 -12.79 -13.03
C ALA A 61 -6.47 -11.38 -12.42
N THR A 62 -7.55 -10.78 -11.91
CA THR A 62 -7.52 -9.47 -11.26
C THR A 62 -6.73 -9.51 -9.95
N TYR A 63 -6.85 -10.61 -9.20
CA TYR A 63 -6.06 -10.80 -7.98
C TYR A 63 -4.56 -10.91 -8.28
N GLU A 64 -4.20 -11.72 -9.27
CA GLU A 64 -2.80 -11.88 -9.70
C GLU A 64 -2.21 -10.56 -10.18
N GLU A 65 -2.98 -9.77 -10.93
CA GLU A 65 -2.55 -8.46 -11.40
C GLU A 65 -2.35 -7.46 -10.25
N CYS A 66 -3.24 -7.45 -9.25
CA CYS A 66 -3.07 -6.65 -8.02
C CYS A 66 -1.72 -6.97 -7.35
N MET A 67 -1.40 -8.25 -7.20
CA MET A 67 -0.15 -8.68 -6.57
C MET A 67 1.08 -8.34 -7.43
N ASN A 68 1.00 -8.55 -8.74
CA ASN A 68 2.09 -8.30 -9.67
C ASN A 68 2.45 -6.80 -9.79
N CYS A 69 1.47 -5.89 -9.65
CA CYS A 69 1.74 -4.46 -9.64
C CYS A 69 2.25 -3.93 -8.27
N GLY A 70 2.28 -4.79 -7.26
CA GLY A 70 2.82 -4.47 -5.92
C GLY A 70 1.78 -3.95 -4.93
N MET A 71 0.50 -4.31 -5.06
CA MET A 71 -0.50 -4.09 -4.00
C MET A 71 -0.35 -5.12 -2.89
N ASP A 72 -0.76 -4.77 -1.68
CA ASP A 72 -0.54 -5.58 -0.46
C ASP A 72 -1.78 -6.40 -0.06
N GLY A 73 -2.89 -6.17 -0.73
CA GLY A 73 -4.15 -6.85 -0.51
C GLY A 73 -5.26 -6.25 -1.36
N TYR A 74 -6.47 -6.79 -1.20
CA TYR A 74 -7.65 -6.27 -1.89
C TYR A 74 -8.91 -6.38 -1.02
N VAL A 75 -9.94 -5.64 -1.43
CA VAL A 75 -11.32 -5.76 -0.96
C VAL A 75 -12.26 -5.60 -2.16
N SER A 76 -13.29 -6.44 -2.24
CA SER A 76 -14.27 -6.44 -3.33
C SER A 76 -15.38 -5.42 -3.08
N LYS A 77 -15.70 -4.60 -4.09
CA LYS A 77 -16.86 -3.70 -4.11
C LYS A 77 -18.11 -4.46 -4.63
N PRO A 78 -19.29 -4.23 -4.07
CA PRO A 78 -19.53 -3.47 -2.83
C PRO A 78 -19.00 -4.24 -1.61
N PHE A 79 -18.37 -3.54 -0.67
CA PHE A 79 -17.97 -4.08 0.63
C PHE A 79 -18.77 -3.42 1.75
N ASP A 80 -18.99 -4.15 2.84
CA ASP A 80 -19.48 -3.56 4.09
C ASP A 80 -18.33 -3.01 4.95
N GLU A 81 -18.69 -2.24 5.98
CA GLU A 81 -17.72 -1.64 6.90
C GLU A 81 -16.81 -2.70 7.55
N LYS A 82 -17.38 -3.83 7.98
CA LYS A 82 -16.64 -4.88 8.68
C LYS A 82 -15.58 -5.51 7.77
N GLN A 83 -15.92 -5.79 6.51
CA GLN A 83 -14.99 -6.31 5.52
C GLN A 83 -13.84 -5.33 5.25
N LEU A 84 -14.15 -4.04 5.10
CA LEU A 84 -13.13 -3.02 4.92
C LEU A 84 -12.21 -2.92 6.15
N TYR A 85 -12.77 -2.86 7.36
CA TYR A 85 -11.99 -2.81 8.60
C TYR A 85 -11.07 -4.03 8.73
N GLN A 86 -11.57 -5.23 8.43
CA GLN A 86 -10.78 -6.46 8.47
C GLN A 86 -9.66 -6.49 7.43
N ALA A 87 -9.88 -5.92 6.24
CA ALA A 87 -8.85 -5.83 5.21
C ALA A 87 -7.76 -4.84 5.64
N VAL A 88 -8.16 -3.67 6.12
CA VAL A 88 -7.25 -2.59 6.55
C VAL A 88 -6.47 -2.98 7.80
N SER A 89 -7.09 -3.67 8.77
CA SER A 89 -6.44 -4.05 10.03
C SER A 89 -5.21 -4.93 9.83
N LYS A 90 -5.11 -5.67 8.71
CA LYS A 90 -3.95 -6.51 8.39
C LYS A 90 -2.66 -5.73 8.20
N PHE A 91 -2.74 -4.43 7.90
CA PHE A 91 -1.57 -3.58 7.67
C PHE A 91 -1.06 -2.87 8.91
N PHE A 92 -1.77 -2.95 10.03
CA PHE A 92 -1.33 -2.36 11.29
C PHE A 92 -0.68 -3.43 12.15
N ALA A 93 0.55 -3.18 12.61
CA ALA A 93 1.18 -4.03 13.59
C ALA A 93 0.39 -3.96 14.91
N SER A 94 0.08 -5.11 15.51
CA SER A 94 -0.38 -5.14 16.88
C SER A 94 0.75 -4.66 17.78
N LYS A 95 0.51 -3.64 18.59
CA LYS A 95 1.39 -3.33 19.71
C LYS A 95 1.36 -4.58 20.61
N PRO A 96 2.50 -5.25 20.90
CA PRO A 96 2.47 -6.31 21.89
C PRO A 96 1.90 -5.72 23.17
N ILE A 97 0.87 -6.35 23.70
CA ILE A 97 0.31 -6.00 25.01
C ILE A 97 1.39 -6.40 26.01
N THR A 98 2.24 -5.46 26.40
CA THR A 98 3.10 -5.64 27.57
C THR A 98 2.21 -5.39 28.79
N ASP A 99 1.69 -6.49 29.35
CA ASP A 99 1.14 -6.47 30.71
C ASP A 99 2.22 -5.93 31.65
N SER A 100 1.85 -4.88 32.40
CA SER A 100 2.68 -4.18 33.37
C SER A 100 2.74 -4.91 34.71
#